data_AF-A0A081DGP5-F1
#
_entry.id   AF-A0A081DGP5-F1
#
_cell.length_a   1.000
_cell.length_b   1.000
_cell.length_c   1.000
_cell.angle_alpha   90.00
_cell.angle_beta   90.00
_cell.angle_gamma   90.00
#
_symmetry.space_group_name_H-M   'P 1'
#
loop_
_entity.id
_entity.type
_entity.pdbx_description
1 polymer ?
#
loop_
_entity_poly.entity_id
_entity_poly.type
_entity_poly.pdbx_seq_one_letter_code
_entity_poly.pdbx_strand_id
1 'polypeptide(L)'
;MPSYSSAGQTMYVRIENATNASCYETTTFDLVVDDIPVAAAPMTLVVCDDTTNDGIEDITLSQFDADVLNGQTQTTFVISYHASQVDADNDASHYQLFIK
;
A
#
# COMPACT_ATOMS: atom_id res chain seq x y z
N MET A 1 6.74 -3.60 -16.96
CA MET A 1 5.49 -4.30 -17.28
C MET A 1 4.37 -3.28 -17.11
N PRO A 2 3.42 -3.12 -18.05
CA PRO A 2 2.30 -2.20 -17.84
C PRO A 2 1.48 -2.72 -16.66
N SER A 3 1.13 -1.84 -15.73
CA SER A 3 0.23 -2.13 -14.64
C SER A 3 -1.21 -2.15 -15.17
N TYR A 4 -2.08 -2.99 -14.62
CA TYR A 4 -3.46 -3.16 -15.06
C TYR A 4 -4.36 -3.16 -13.83
N SER A 5 -4.99 -2.03 -13.59
CA SER A 5 -6.11 -1.93 -12.64
C SER A 5 -7.43 -2.14 -13.38
N SER A 6 -8.28 -3.04 -12.87
CA SER A 6 -9.62 -3.29 -13.40
C SER A 6 -10.67 -2.54 -12.58
N ALA A 7 -11.72 -2.01 -13.22
CA ALA A 7 -12.87 -1.43 -12.53
C ALA A 7 -13.78 -2.47 -11.84
N GLY A 8 -13.29 -3.71 -11.68
CA GLY A 8 -14.08 -4.88 -11.30
C GLY A 8 -14.82 -5.51 -12.48
N GLN A 9 -14.77 -6.83 -12.58
CA GLN A 9 -15.59 -7.60 -13.51
C GLN A 9 -16.33 -8.70 -12.76
N THR A 10 -17.67 -8.71 -12.87
CA THR A 10 -18.48 -9.79 -12.30
C THR A 10 -18.26 -11.08 -13.07
N MET A 11 -17.72 -12.07 -12.37
CA MET A 11 -17.49 -13.43 -12.86
C MET A 11 -18.66 -14.32 -12.48
N TYR A 12 -19.08 -15.18 -13.41
CA TYR A 12 -20.15 -16.14 -13.21
C TYR A 12 -19.54 -17.53 -13.05
N VAL A 13 -19.84 -18.19 -11.94
CA VAL A 13 -19.41 -19.55 -11.64
C VAL A 13 -20.62 -20.46 -11.73
N ARG A 14 -20.43 -21.61 -12.37
CA ARG A 14 -21.40 -22.70 -12.40
C ARG A 14 -20.69 -23.97 -11.96
N ILE A 15 -21.25 -24.64 -10.96
CA ILE A 15 -20.88 -26.01 -10.61
C ILE A 15 -22.05 -26.92 -11.01
N GLU A 16 -21.75 -28.05 -11.65
CA GLU A 16 -22.77 -29.00 -12.07
C GLU A 16 -22.39 -30.43 -11.75
N ASN A 17 -23.41 -31.28 -11.60
CA ASN A 17 -23.21 -32.70 -11.43
C ASN A 17 -22.74 -33.33 -12.76
N ALA A 18 -21.61 -34.04 -12.74
CA ALA A 18 -21.00 -34.63 -13.93
C ALA A 18 -21.90 -35.62 -14.70
N THR A 19 -22.87 -36.26 -14.03
CA THR A 19 -23.79 -37.21 -14.65
C THR A 19 -25.20 -36.63 -14.85
N ASN A 20 -25.45 -35.41 -14.37
CA ASN A 20 -26.71 -34.70 -14.56
C ASN A 20 -26.49 -33.19 -14.69
N ALA A 21 -26.29 -32.73 -15.92
CA ALA A 21 -26.07 -31.31 -16.24
C ALA A 21 -27.24 -30.37 -15.86
N SER A 22 -28.42 -30.91 -15.56
CA SER A 22 -29.56 -30.11 -15.08
C SER A 22 -29.52 -29.85 -13.57
N CYS A 23 -28.70 -30.59 -12.81
CA CYS A 23 -28.43 -30.36 -11.41
C CYS A 23 -27.17 -29.48 -11.29
N TYR A 24 -27.38 -28.16 -11.25
CA TYR A 24 -26.31 -27.19 -11.14
C TYR A 24 -26.67 -26.09 -10.15
N GLU A 25 -25.63 -25.43 -9.67
CA GLU A 25 -25.72 -24.22 -8.85
C GLU A 25 -24.83 -23.15 -9.47
N THR A 26 -25.27 -21.89 -9.38
CA THR A 26 -24.52 -20.74 -9.88
C THR A 26 -24.26 -19.74 -8.79
N THR A 27 -23.10 -19.11 -8.83
CA THR A 27 -22.78 -17.97 -7.97
C THR A 27 -21.99 -16.93 -8.76
N THR A 28 -21.79 -15.76 -8.16
CA THR A 28 -21.05 -14.66 -8.76
C THR A 28 -20.07 -14.09 -7.75
N PHE A 29 -18.96 -13.57 -8.26
CA PHE A 29 -18.03 -12.75 -7.49
C PHE A 29 -17.42 -11.70 -8.42
N ASP A 30 -16.96 -10.59 -7.85
CA ASP A 30 -16.25 -9.57 -8.61
C ASP A 30 -14.75 -9.85 -8.60
N LEU A 31 -14.15 -9.92 -9.78
CA LEU A 31 -12.71 -9.93 -9.94
C LEU A 31 -12.21 -8.49 -10.09
N VAL A 32 -11.61 -7.98 -9.03
CA VAL A 32 -10.90 -6.69 -9.02
C VAL A 32 -9.41 -6.98 -9.13
N VAL A 33 -8.75 -6.36 -10.10
CA VAL A 33 -7.28 -6.38 -10.21
C VAL A 33 -6.82 -5.00 -9.79
N ASP A 34 -6.05 -4.92 -8.72
CA ASP A 34 -5.41 -3.69 -8.28
C ASP A 34 -3.92 -3.72 -8.63
N ASP A 35 -3.39 -2.53 -8.92
CA ASP A 35 -1.96 -2.38 -9.12
C ASP A 35 -1.24 -2.54 -7.79
N ILE A 36 -0.11 -3.24 -7.81
CA ILE A 36 0.76 -3.36 -6.65
C ILE A 36 1.36 -1.97 -6.39
N PRO A 37 1.28 -1.44 -5.16
CA PRO A 37 1.91 -0.17 -4.83
C PRO A 37 3.41 -0.27 -5.06
N VAL A 38 3.95 0.68 -5.80
CA VAL A 38 5.40 0.84 -5.95
C VAL A 38 5.78 2.10 -5.20
N ALA A 39 6.38 1.95 -4.02
CA ALA A 39 6.92 3.07 -3.27
C ALA A 39 8.11 3.66 -4.03
N ALA A 40 8.11 4.99 -4.22
CA ALA A 40 9.28 5.68 -4.73
C ALA A 40 10.23 6.03 -3.58
N ALA A 41 11.53 6.07 -3.87
CA ALA A 41 12.51 6.57 -2.92
C ALA A 41 12.35 8.10 -2.80
N PRO A 42 12.16 8.66 -1.58
CA PRO A 42 12.11 10.10 -1.39
C PRO A 42 13.48 10.74 -1.70
N MET A 43 13.47 12.04 -1.98
CA MET A 43 14.72 12.77 -2.20
C MET A 43 15.58 12.78 -0.94
N THR A 44 16.90 12.82 -1.12
CA THR A 44 17.84 13.01 -0.01
C THR A 44 17.54 14.33 0.70
N LEU A 45 17.22 14.24 1.99
CA LEU A 45 17.04 15.41 2.84
C LEU A 45 18.39 15.93 3.32
N VAL A 46 18.62 17.23 3.12
CA VAL A 46 19.74 17.96 3.73
C VAL A 46 19.14 19.02 4.64
N VAL A 47 19.38 18.90 5.94
CA VAL A 47 18.91 19.87 6.95
C VAL A 47 20.12 20.50 7.62
N CYS A 48 20.01 21.79 7.93
CA CYS A 48 20.94 22.44 8.82
C CYS A 48 20.53 22.15 10.27
N ASP A 49 21.53 22.01 11.14
CA ASP A 49 21.34 21.94 12.58
C ASP A 49 20.65 23.22 13.09
N ASP A 50 19.92 23.10 14.19
CA ASP A 50 19.22 24.21 14.81
C ASP A 50 20.19 25.13 15.56
N THR A 51 19.63 26.10 16.30
CA THR A 51 20.44 27.08 17.04
C THR A 51 21.24 26.49 18.21
N THR A 52 20.92 25.27 18.64
CA THR A 52 21.63 24.57 19.72
C THR A 52 22.95 23.99 19.23
N ASN A 53 23.03 23.67 17.93
CA ASN A 53 24.23 23.17 17.25
C ASN A 53 24.83 21.95 17.97
N ASP A 54 23.97 20.99 18.32
CA ASP A 54 24.32 19.78 19.06
C ASP A 54 24.48 18.53 18.15
N GLY A 55 24.27 18.71 16.85
CA GLY A 55 24.34 17.66 15.84
C GLY A 55 23.07 16.80 15.76
N ILE A 56 21.98 17.21 16.39
CA ILE A 56 20.68 16.53 16.39
C ILE A 56 19.66 17.46 15.74
N GLU A 57 18.84 16.90 14.85
CA GLU A 57 17.75 17.64 14.21
C GLU A 57 16.51 16.75 14.15
N ASP A 58 15.36 17.34 14.48
CA ASP A 58 14.07 16.67 14.40
C ASP A 58 13.50 16.78 12.98
N ILE A 59 13.07 15.64 12.43
CA ILE A 59 12.44 15.59 11.11
C ILE A 59 11.03 15.02 11.20
N THR A 60 10.10 15.64 10.47
CA THR A 60 8.74 15.11 10.34
C THR A 60 8.67 14.17 9.14
N LEU A 61 8.53 12.86 9.38
CA LEU A 61 8.56 11.85 8.32
C LEU A 61 7.40 11.96 7.31
N SER A 62 6.24 12.49 7.73
CA SER A 62 5.09 12.66 6.83
C SER A 62 5.28 13.71 5.73
N GLN A 63 6.34 14.53 5.82
CA GLN A 63 6.68 15.43 4.73
C GLN A 63 7.11 14.69 3.45
N PHE A 64 7.49 13.42 3.57
CA PHE A 64 7.92 12.58 2.44
C PHE A 64 6.79 11.78 1.81
N ASP A 65 5.59 11.82 2.37
CA ASP A 65 4.47 10.97 1.93
C ASP A 65 4.13 11.17 0.45
N ALA A 66 4.13 12.42 -0.01
CA ALA A 66 3.84 12.76 -1.40
C ALA A 66 4.89 12.19 -2.37
N ASP A 67 6.16 12.23 -1.96
CA ASP A 67 7.27 11.69 -2.74
C ASP A 67 7.20 10.16 -2.80
N VAL A 68 6.94 9.52 -1.66
CA VAL A 68 6.80 8.05 -1.56
C VAL A 68 5.62 7.55 -2.38
N LEU A 69 4.48 8.27 -2.35
CA LEU A 69 3.30 7.94 -3.15
C LEU A 69 3.53 8.19 -4.64
N ASN A 70 4.35 9.16 -5.03
CA ASN A 70 4.67 9.45 -6.43
C ASN A 70 3.41 9.56 -7.33
N GLY A 71 2.39 10.27 -6.83
CA GLY A 71 1.09 10.44 -7.52
C GLY A 71 0.04 9.34 -7.24
N GLN A 72 0.35 8.33 -6.42
CA GLN A 72 -0.63 7.37 -5.89
C GLN A 72 -1.54 8.04 -4.85
N THR A 73 -2.81 7.62 -4.79
CA THR A 73 -3.80 8.18 -3.85
C THR A 73 -3.70 7.53 -2.47
N GLN A 74 -3.55 8.35 -1.43
CA GLN A 74 -3.42 7.91 -0.03
C GLN A 74 -4.68 7.22 0.53
N THR A 75 -5.84 7.37 -0.12
CA THR A 75 -7.06 6.62 0.24
C THR A 75 -6.97 5.14 -0.10
N THR A 76 -6.07 4.78 -1.02
CA THR A 76 -5.86 3.40 -1.48
C THR A 76 -4.64 2.76 -0.81
N PHE A 77 -3.71 3.57 -0.32
CA PHE A 77 -2.44 3.11 0.25
C PHE A 77 -2.15 3.79 1.59
N VAL A 78 -1.87 2.98 2.60
CA VAL A 78 -1.48 3.45 3.94
C VAL A 78 0.04 3.51 4.02
N ILE A 79 0.58 4.60 4.55
CA ILE A 79 2.02 4.78 4.78
C ILE A 79 2.32 4.45 6.25
N SER A 80 3.33 3.62 6.47
CA SER A 80 3.91 3.33 7.78
C SER A 80 5.40 3.63 7.76
N TYR A 81 5.95 3.96 8.93
CA TYR A 81 7.37 4.27 9.10
C TYR A 81 8.04 3.23 9.99
N HIS A 82 9.22 2.80 9.57
CA HIS A 82 9.99 1.75 10.22
C HIS A 82 11.46 2.18 10.34
N ALA A 83 12.14 1.70 11.38
CA ALA A 83 13.53 2.07 11.66
C ALA A 83 14.53 1.38 10.70
N SER A 84 14.14 0.27 10.09
CA SER A 84 14.96 -0.48 9.13
C SER A 84 14.11 -1.21 8.09
N GLN A 85 14.75 -1.66 7.00
CA GLN A 85 14.10 -2.50 5.99
C GLN A 85 13.58 -3.81 6.60
N VAL A 86 14.34 -4.43 7.51
CA VAL A 86 13.92 -5.67 8.19
C VAL A 86 12.67 -5.42 9.04
N ASP A 87 12.55 -4.26 9.67
CA ASP A 87 11.36 -3.90 10.43
C ASP A 87 10.15 -3.68 9.51
N ALA A 88 10.35 -3.04 8.35
CA ALA A 88 9.29 -2.88 7.34
C ALA A 88 8.82 -4.23 6.77
N ASP A 89 9.75 -5.13 6.44
CA ASP A 89 9.44 -6.45 5.88
C ASP A 89 8.69 -7.36 6.87
N ASN A 90 8.91 -7.15 8.18
CA ASN A 90 8.27 -7.91 9.26
C ASN A 90 7.07 -7.19 9.89
N ASP A 91 6.69 -6.01 9.40
CA ASP A 91 5.69 -5.13 10.03
C ASP A 91 5.96 -4.88 11.53
N ALA A 92 7.24 -4.78 11.88
CA ALA A 92 7.72 -4.55 13.23
C ALA A 92 7.95 -3.06 13.49
N SER A 93 7.87 -2.66 14.77
CA SER A 93 8.15 -1.28 15.22
C SER A 93 7.33 -0.20 14.50
N HIS A 94 6.03 -0.47 14.29
CA HIS A 94 5.10 0.53 13.78
C HIS A 94 5.00 1.71 14.77
N TYR A 95 5.72 2.79 14.50
CA TYR A 95 5.52 4.05 15.21
C TYR A 95 4.19 4.65 14.73
N GLN A 96 3.07 4.17 15.27
CA GLN A 96 1.76 4.84 15.10
C GLN A 96 1.85 6.19 15.82
N LEU A 97 1.94 7.28 15.06
CA LEU A 97 1.68 8.61 15.58
C LEU A 97 0.17 8.74 15.82
N PHE A 98 -0.29 8.28 16.99
CA PHE A 98 -1.66 8.55 17.44
C PHE A 98 -1.76 10.03 17.80
N ILE A 99 -2.21 10.85 16.85
CA ILE A 99 -2.77 12.16 17.17
C ILE A 99 -4.15 11.90 17.79
N LYS A 100 -4.33 12.26 19.06
CA LYS A 100 -5.66 12.54 19.61
C LYS A 100 -6.14 13.89 19.10
#